data_AF-A0A936DJU2-F1
#
_entry.id   AF-A0A936DJU2-F1
#
_cell.length_a   1.000
_cell.length_b   1.000
_cell.length_c   1.000
_cell.angle_alpha   90.00
_cell.angle_beta   90.00
_cell.angle_gamma   90.00
#
_symmetry.space_group_name_H-M   'P 1'
#
loop_
_entity.id
_entity.type
_entity.pdbx_description
1 polymer ?
#
loop_
_entity_poly.entity_id
_entity_poly.type
_entity_poly.pdbx_seq_one_letter_code
_entity_poly.pdbx_strand_id
1 'polypeptide(L)'
;MGTIGRGCPANRWYSDGGARRSQDDGSRGNLDDWRASVAQQCSGNSRLVLALASAFAAPCLHLAGQEGGGLHLRGPSSCGKSTVLALAASVYGPPEYRREWRASDNGLEGVAALHCDALLPLDEIGQLDPRHAAGAAYLLSNGQGKSRSRRDGSLRAPATWRVLFVSCGEVGLGDLIAEAGGKLRAGMDVRLIDVPAEAGAGTGIFDRIPDGLTAGTFADGLKVSASRHYGTAFPAFLQCLVTDLERARRFLREGTDKLTRELCGNDSAGQVRRVASRFALIGCAGALATAYGITGWDQGEAERATRRCFSDWLNARGGNGEREPREMVKAVQLFIELHSEGRFSPAGRAGDDRAQNTKPRRVSLRGRIGTDRTLVLPNVWRTEVCKGFDPSAVARLLVERGLLIPGSSGEFQRSERVKGTGEKVRVYRLAAGILDAEA
;
A
#
# COMPACT_ATOMS: atom_id res chain seq x y z
N MET A 1 -7.91 -13.65 23.14
CA MET A 1 -8.50 -12.48 22.47
C MET A 1 -9.86 -12.83 21.88
N GLY A 2 -10.80 -11.88 21.84
CA GLY A 2 -12.20 -12.06 21.42
C GLY A 2 -12.56 -11.25 20.18
N THR A 3 -13.67 -11.60 19.52
CA THR A 3 -14.14 -10.97 18.27
C THR A 3 -15.41 -10.16 18.46
N ILE A 4 -15.59 -9.09 17.66
CA ILE A 4 -16.86 -8.37 17.53
C ILE A 4 -17.60 -8.91 16.29
N GLY A 5 -18.66 -9.69 16.55
CA GLY A 5 -19.78 -9.93 15.63
C GLY A 5 -19.51 -10.80 14.39
N ARG A 6 -19.87 -12.09 14.50
CA ARG A 6 -21.00 -12.77 13.82
C ARG A 6 -21.06 -14.21 14.35
N GLY A 7 -22.15 -14.56 15.05
CA GLY A 7 -22.40 -15.91 15.58
C GLY A 7 -22.83 -16.02 17.05
N CYS A 8 -23.03 -14.90 17.77
CA CYS A 8 -23.45 -14.96 19.18
C CYS A 8 -24.54 -13.90 19.50
N PRO A 9 -25.56 -14.19 20.33
CA PRO A 9 -26.77 -13.36 20.47
C PRO A 9 -26.63 -12.07 21.30
N ALA A 10 -25.42 -11.64 21.69
CA ALA A 10 -25.27 -10.44 22.51
C ALA A 10 -23.93 -9.75 22.27
N ASN A 11 -23.95 -8.42 22.28
CA ASN A 11 -22.79 -7.50 22.29
C ASN A 11 -21.87 -7.75 23.50
N ARG A 12 -21.15 -8.87 23.54
CA ARG A 12 -20.14 -9.17 24.57
C ARG A 12 -18.82 -9.56 23.93
N TRP A 13 -17.77 -8.94 24.43
CA TRP A 13 -16.39 -9.38 24.23
C TRP A 13 -16.20 -10.76 24.89
N TYR A 14 -15.62 -11.72 24.17
CA TYR A 14 -15.31 -13.05 24.70
C TYR A 14 -13.83 -13.36 24.49
N SER A 15 -12.99 -13.28 25.53
CA SER A 15 -11.70 -13.96 25.48
C SER A 15 -11.95 -15.45 25.72
N ASP A 16 -11.71 -16.31 24.73
CA ASP A 16 -11.72 -17.74 24.98
C ASP A 16 -10.60 -18.07 25.98
N GLY A 17 -10.98 -18.36 27.23
CA GLY A 17 -10.06 -18.73 28.31
C GLY A 17 -9.45 -20.13 28.13
N GLY A 18 -9.75 -20.82 27.02
CA GLY A 18 -9.25 -22.16 26.72
C GLY A 18 -7.93 -22.24 25.95
N ALA A 19 -7.46 -21.15 25.34
CA ALA A 19 -6.10 -21.12 24.79
C ALA A 19 -5.12 -20.88 25.93
N ARG A 20 -4.15 -21.79 26.14
CA ARG A 20 -2.98 -21.59 27.03
C ARG A 20 -2.59 -20.11 26.98
N ARG A 21 -2.48 -19.43 28.14
CA ARG A 21 -1.99 -18.03 28.25
C ARG A 21 -0.97 -17.80 27.14
N SER A 22 -1.39 -17.11 26.09
CA SER A 22 -0.49 -16.92 24.96
C SER A 22 0.69 -16.12 25.51
N GLN A 23 1.90 -16.36 25.01
CA GLN A 23 3.04 -15.49 25.35
C GLN A 23 2.83 -14.03 24.91
N ASP A 24 1.69 -13.76 24.26
CA ASP A 24 1.26 -12.49 23.68
C ASP A 24 0.26 -11.73 24.57
N ASP A 25 -0.21 -12.35 25.65
CA ASP A 25 -1.16 -11.74 26.59
C ASP A 25 -0.45 -11.33 27.88
N GLY A 26 -0.55 -10.05 28.25
CA GLY A 26 -0.02 -9.55 29.51
C GLY A 26 -0.03 -8.04 29.58
N SER A 27 0.00 -7.51 30.81
CA SER A 27 0.13 -6.08 31.06
C SER A 27 1.27 -5.82 32.04
N ARG A 28 2.03 -4.75 31.82
CA ARG A 28 3.05 -4.27 32.74
C ARG A 28 2.91 -2.76 32.92
N GLY A 29 3.08 -2.27 34.14
CA GLY A 29 2.83 -0.88 34.49
C GLY A 29 1.35 -0.54 34.60
N ASN A 30 1.02 0.75 34.54
CA ASN A 30 -0.35 1.26 34.52
C ASN A 30 -0.58 2.14 33.28
N LEU A 31 -1.82 2.57 33.08
CA LEU A 31 -2.20 3.39 31.93
C LEU A 31 -1.55 4.78 31.95
N ASP A 32 -1.41 5.40 33.12
CA ASP A 32 -0.85 6.75 33.24
C ASP A 32 0.64 6.76 32.88
N ASP A 33 1.39 5.75 33.34
CA ASP A 33 2.79 5.54 32.98
C ASP A 33 2.94 5.27 31.48
N TRP A 34 2.09 4.43 30.90
CA TRP A 34 2.08 4.19 29.45
C TRP A 34 1.78 5.48 28.68
N ARG A 35 0.78 6.25 29.13
CA ARG A 35 0.41 7.52 28.52
C ARG A 35 1.59 8.50 28.52
N ALA A 36 2.23 8.69 29.67
CA ALA A 36 3.32 9.65 29.83
C ALA A 36 4.62 9.24 29.12
N SER A 37 5.00 7.96 29.21
CA SER A 37 6.29 7.45 28.72
C SER A 37 6.28 6.90 27.30
N VAL A 38 5.10 6.59 26.75
CA VAL A 38 4.93 6.03 25.40
C VAL A 38 4.09 6.98 24.54
N ALA A 39 2.81 7.17 24.86
CA ALA A 39 1.90 7.88 23.96
C ALA A 39 2.27 9.37 23.81
N GLN A 40 2.43 10.11 24.91
CA GLN A 40 2.76 11.54 24.88
C GLN A 40 4.11 11.82 24.20
N GLN A 41 5.09 10.92 24.36
CA GLN A 41 6.39 11.04 23.69
C GLN A 41 6.28 10.92 22.16
N CYS A 42 5.21 10.30 21.66
CA CYS A 42 4.96 10.21 20.22
C CYS A 42 4.39 11.51 19.63
N SER A 43 3.90 12.45 20.46
CA SER A 43 3.29 13.70 20.00
C SER A 43 4.28 14.51 19.16
N GLY A 44 3.80 15.04 18.03
CA GLY A 44 4.61 15.75 17.04
C GLY A 44 5.40 14.84 16.10
N ASN A 45 5.29 13.52 16.21
CA ASN A 45 5.93 12.56 15.31
C ASN A 45 4.90 11.74 14.52
N SER A 46 4.73 12.07 13.24
CA SER A 46 3.67 11.56 12.36
C SER A 46 3.64 10.04 12.27
N ARG A 47 4.79 9.38 12.09
CA ARG A 47 4.86 7.90 11.96
C ARG A 47 4.54 7.20 13.28
N LEU A 48 4.95 7.78 14.40
CA LEU A 48 4.69 7.22 15.74
C LEU A 48 3.22 7.33 16.10
N VAL A 49 2.63 8.52 15.89
CA VAL A 49 1.20 8.78 16.10
C VAL A 49 0.36 7.89 15.20
N LEU A 50 0.71 7.76 13.91
CA LEU A 50 0.01 6.88 12.97
C LEU A 50 0.00 5.42 13.47
N ALA A 51 1.11 4.93 14.01
CA ALA A 51 1.24 3.58 14.52
C ALA A 51 0.30 3.30 15.71
N LEU A 52 0.33 4.20 16.71
CA LEU A 52 -0.53 4.10 17.88
C LEU A 52 -2.01 4.31 17.52
N ALA A 53 -2.32 5.27 16.64
CA ALA A 53 -3.67 5.48 16.14
C ALA A 53 -4.19 4.26 15.37
N SER A 54 -3.33 3.55 14.63
CA SER A 54 -3.69 2.31 13.95
C SER A 54 -4.09 1.23 14.96
N ALA A 55 -3.41 1.14 16.10
CA ALA A 55 -3.80 0.23 17.17
C ALA A 55 -5.23 0.49 17.65
N PHE A 56 -5.61 1.75 17.86
CA PHE A 56 -6.98 2.09 18.25
C PHE A 56 -8.01 1.95 17.11
N ALA A 57 -7.56 1.99 15.85
CA ALA A 57 -8.41 1.84 14.68
C ALA A 57 -8.84 0.39 14.42
N ALA A 58 -8.01 -0.59 14.78
CA ALA A 58 -8.31 -2.01 14.57
C ALA A 58 -9.67 -2.46 15.14
N PRO A 59 -10.03 -2.19 16.42
CA PRO A 59 -11.35 -2.54 16.96
C PRO A 59 -12.50 -1.68 16.37
N CYS A 60 -12.18 -0.58 15.69
CA CYS A 60 -13.15 0.35 15.13
C CYS A 60 -13.59 -0.02 13.71
N LEU A 61 -12.91 -0.97 13.04
CA LEU A 61 -13.20 -1.37 11.66
C LEU A 61 -14.68 -1.75 11.46
N HIS A 62 -15.24 -2.56 12.37
CA HIS A 62 -16.65 -2.96 12.30
C HIS A 62 -17.60 -1.77 12.43
N LEU A 63 -17.32 -0.88 13.39
CA LEU A 63 -18.18 0.25 13.70
C LEU A 63 -18.24 1.23 12.53
N ALA A 64 -17.08 1.46 11.90
CA ALA A 64 -16.92 2.28 10.70
C ALA A 64 -17.38 1.58 9.40
N GLY A 65 -17.65 0.27 9.43
CA GLY A 65 -18.00 -0.50 8.23
C GLY A 65 -16.86 -0.64 7.23
N GLN A 66 -15.61 -0.63 7.70
CA GLN A 66 -14.41 -0.72 6.88
C GLN A 66 -13.87 -2.17 6.84
N GLU A 67 -13.25 -2.52 5.72
CA GLU A 67 -12.56 -3.79 5.54
C GLU A 67 -11.17 -3.79 6.21
N GLY A 68 -10.61 -4.98 6.40
CA GLY A 68 -9.22 -5.13 6.82
C GLY A 68 -8.22 -4.62 5.78
N GLY A 69 -6.96 -4.51 6.20
CA GLY A 69 -5.88 -4.05 5.35
C GLY A 69 -4.65 -3.68 6.16
N GLY A 70 -3.64 -3.12 5.50
CA GLY A 70 -2.41 -2.77 6.20
C GLY A 70 -1.73 -1.50 5.72
N LEU A 71 -0.86 -1.01 6.59
CA LEU A 71 0.14 0.01 6.33
C LEU A 71 1.51 -0.66 6.36
N HIS A 72 2.37 -0.33 5.41
CA HIS A 72 3.73 -0.81 5.36
C HIS A 72 4.68 0.38 5.36
N LEU A 73 5.46 0.55 6.43
CA LEU A 73 6.51 1.54 6.50
C LEU A 73 7.72 1.05 5.71
N ARG A 74 7.91 1.64 4.52
CA ARG A 74 9.01 1.33 3.62
C ARG A 74 10.12 2.35 3.77
N GLY A 75 11.34 1.90 3.99
CA GLY A 75 12.50 2.77 4.01
C GLY A 75 13.78 2.05 4.38
N PRO A 76 14.93 2.75 4.35
CA PRO A 76 16.24 2.15 4.54
C PRO A 76 16.38 1.48 5.92
N SER A 77 17.36 0.59 6.04
CA SER A 77 17.74 0.02 7.34
C SER A 77 18.03 1.10 8.38
N SER A 78 17.85 0.76 9.65
CA SER A 78 18.20 1.64 10.77
C SER A 78 17.50 3.00 10.83
N CYS A 79 16.41 3.23 10.09
CA CYS A 79 15.65 4.48 10.17
C CYS A 79 14.60 4.51 11.30
N GLY A 80 14.53 3.46 12.15
CA GLY A 80 13.66 3.39 13.33
C GLY A 80 12.35 2.61 13.17
N LYS A 81 12.11 1.95 12.02
CA LYS A 81 10.83 1.26 11.71
C LYS A 81 10.39 0.24 12.79
N SER A 82 11.33 -0.50 13.38
CA SER A 82 11.02 -1.46 14.45
C SER A 82 10.53 -0.78 15.75
N THR A 83 10.89 0.50 15.98
CA THR A 83 10.34 1.32 17.08
C THR A 83 8.84 1.54 16.90
N VAL A 84 8.40 1.84 15.67
CA VAL A 84 6.96 2.00 15.36
C VAL A 84 6.18 0.74 15.72
N LEU A 85 6.69 -0.44 15.33
CA LEU A 85 6.03 -1.71 15.67
C LEU A 85 6.03 -1.98 17.17
N ALA A 86 7.11 -1.65 17.89
CA ALA A 86 7.17 -1.82 19.34
C ALA A 86 6.14 -0.93 20.07
N LEU A 87 5.98 0.32 19.63
CA LEU A 87 4.98 1.24 20.16
C LEU A 87 3.55 0.72 19.91
N ALA A 88 3.26 0.30 18.69
CA ALA A 88 1.96 -0.23 18.32
C ALA A 88 1.61 -1.52 19.10
N ALA A 89 2.59 -2.43 19.27
CA ALA A 89 2.43 -3.64 20.07
C ALA A 89 2.15 -3.35 21.55
N SER A 90 2.77 -2.30 22.12
CA SER A 90 2.60 -1.95 23.54
C SER A 90 1.16 -1.60 23.93
N VAL A 91 0.31 -1.24 22.97
CA VAL A 91 -1.13 -1.01 23.21
C VAL A 91 -1.82 -2.29 23.69
N TYR A 92 -1.39 -3.44 23.17
CA TYR A 92 -2.02 -4.75 23.37
C TYR A 92 -1.30 -5.64 24.37
N GLY A 93 0.03 -5.68 24.33
CA GLY A 93 0.77 -6.71 25.05
C GLY A 93 2.28 -6.52 25.04
N PRO A 94 3.02 -7.54 25.52
CA PRO A 94 4.47 -7.49 25.63
C PRO A 94 5.16 -7.42 24.26
N PRO A 95 6.48 -7.17 24.18
CA PRO A 95 7.21 -7.09 22.91
C PRO A 95 6.99 -8.28 21.96
N GLU A 96 6.73 -9.46 22.51
CA GLU A 96 6.44 -10.73 21.80
C GLU A 96 5.10 -10.73 21.04
N TYR A 97 4.21 -9.77 21.33
CA TYR A 97 2.99 -9.52 20.56
C TYR A 97 3.30 -9.20 19.09
N ARG A 98 4.47 -8.59 18.81
CA ARG A 98 4.93 -8.35 17.44
C ARG A 98 5.23 -9.68 16.74
N ARG A 99 4.80 -9.79 15.49
CA ARG A 99 5.04 -10.97 14.64
C ARG A 99 6.00 -10.64 13.51
N GLU A 100 6.55 -11.66 12.88
CA GLU A 100 7.37 -11.57 11.68
C GLU A 100 6.59 -12.06 10.46
N TRP A 101 6.92 -11.57 9.27
CA TRP A 101 6.37 -12.10 8.02
C TRP A 101 6.82 -13.51 7.68
N ARG A 102 7.84 -14.03 8.37
CA ARG A 102 8.35 -15.40 8.20
C ARG A 102 7.36 -16.45 8.70
N ALA A 103 6.30 -16.67 7.93
CA ALA A 103 5.25 -17.63 8.21
C ALA A 103 4.78 -18.32 6.92
N SER A 104 4.28 -19.56 7.06
CA SER A 104 3.51 -20.20 5.99
C SER A 104 2.11 -19.57 5.89
N ASP A 105 1.41 -19.73 4.75
CA ASP A 105 0.01 -19.29 4.58
C ASP A 105 -0.89 -19.73 5.75
N ASN A 106 -0.75 -20.98 6.20
CA ASN A 106 -1.54 -21.54 7.30
C ASN A 106 -1.16 -20.91 8.64
N GLY A 107 0.13 -20.62 8.84
CA GLY A 107 0.61 -19.91 10.02
C GLY A 107 0.03 -18.50 10.07
N LEU A 108 0.04 -17.79 8.94
CA LEU A 108 -0.50 -16.44 8.83
C LEU A 108 -2.02 -16.40 9.01
N GLU A 109 -2.76 -17.41 8.51
CA GLU A 109 -4.19 -17.60 8.78
C GLU A 109 -4.47 -17.74 10.29
N GLY A 110 -3.68 -18.56 11.00
CA GLY A 110 -3.81 -18.72 12.45
C GLY A 110 -3.50 -17.44 13.21
N VAL A 111 -2.42 -16.74 12.84
CA VAL A 111 -2.04 -15.46 13.44
C VAL A 111 -3.13 -14.40 13.22
N ALA A 112 -3.67 -14.30 12.00
CA ALA A 112 -4.72 -13.35 11.68
C ALA A 112 -6.02 -13.60 12.47
N ALA A 113 -6.39 -14.88 12.66
CA ALA A 113 -7.54 -15.25 13.47
C ALA A 113 -7.37 -14.82 14.94
N LEU A 114 -6.15 -14.91 15.50
CA LEU A 114 -5.84 -14.47 16.86
C LEU A 114 -5.91 -12.94 17.03
N HIS A 115 -5.72 -12.18 15.96
CA HIS A 115 -5.68 -10.72 15.96
C HIS A 115 -6.95 -10.08 15.37
N CYS A 116 -8.07 -10.81 15.30
CA CYS A 116 -9.31 -10.24 14.78
C CYS A 116 -9.79 -9.08 15.69
N ASP A 117 -10.05 -7.91 15.09
CA ASP A 117 -10.33 -6.64 15.77
C ASP A 117 -9.19 -6.11 16.68
N ALA A 118 -8.00 -6.69 16.54
CA ALA A 118 -6.76 -6.22 17.15
C ALA A 118 -5.73 -5.90 16.06
N LEU A 119 -4.82 -4.96 16.33
CA LEU A 119 -3.76 -4.65 15.38
C LEU A 119 -2.80 -5.82 15.30
N LEU A 120 -2.35 -6.18 14.10
CA LEU A 120 -1.28 -7.14 13.88
C LEU A 120 0.00 -6.43 13.42
N PRO A 121 1.02 -6.25 14.29
CA PRO A 121 2.33 -5.73 13.90
C PRO A 121 3.16 -6.83 13.21
N LEU A 122 3.63 -6.59 11.99
CA LEU A 122 4.40 -7.53 11.17
C LEU A 122 5.75 -6.97 10.73
N ASP A 123 6.82 -7.47 11.34
CA ASP A 123 8.19 -7.07 11.04
C ASP A 123 8.77 -7.84 9.85
N GLU A 124 9.73 -7.18 9.19
CA GLU A 124 10.59 -7.70 8.13
C GLU A 124 9.86 -8.40 6.96
N ILE A 125 9.13 -7.62 6.14
CA ILE A 125 8.45 -8.18 4.95
C ILE A 125 9.41 -8.87 3.97
N GLY A 126 10.70 -8.49 3.97
CA GLY A 126 11.73 -9.10 3.13
C GLY A 126 11.99 -10.58 3.43
N GLN A 127 11.53 -11.11 4.57
CA GLN A 127 11.61 -12.54 4.89
C GLN A 127 10.48 -13.37 4.29
N LEU A 128 9.48 -12.74 3.68
CA LEU A 128 8.39 -13.43 3.01
C LEU A 128 8.87 -13.99 1.67
N ASP A 129 8.52 -15.24 1.36
CA ASP A 129 8.79 -15.81 0.04
C ASP A 129 8.11 -14.94 -1.03
N PRO A 130 8.87 -14.37 -2.00
CA PRO A 130 8.34 -13.57 -3.09
C PRO A 130 7.12 -14.20 -3.80
N ARG A 131 7.09 -15.54 -3.92
CA ARG A 131 6.00 -16.29 -4.57
C ARG A 131 4.70 -16.25 -3.78
N HIS A 132 4.76 -16.06 -2.47
CA HIS A 132 3.60 -16.02 -1.58
C HIS A 132 3.20 -14.60 -1.20
N ALA A 133 4.01 -13.58 -1.53
CA ALA A 133 3.82 -12.20 -1.08
C ALA A 133 2.43 -11.63 -1.40
N ALA A 134 1.99 -11.77 -2.66
CA ALA A 134 0.65 -11.34 -3.07
C ALA A 134 -0.46 -12.07 -2.29
N GLY A 135 -0.36 -13.39 -2.17
CA GLY A 135 -1.35 -14.22 -1.50
C GLY A 135 -1.49 -13.89 -0.02
N ALA A 136 -0.37 -13.65 0.66
CA ALA A 136 -0.33 -13.31 2.08
C ALA A 136 -1.00 -11.96 2.36
N ALA A 137 -0.69 -10.91 1.58
CA ALA A 137 -1.32 -9.60 1.72
C ALA A 137 -2.84 -9.66 1.44
N TYR A 138 -3.25 -10.45 0.45
CA TYR A 138 -4.67 -10.71 0.15
C TYR A 138 -5.38 -11.41 1.30
N LEU A 139 -4.77 -12.47 1.84
CA LEU A 139 -5.31 -13.28 2.92
C LEU A 139 -5.58 -12.41 4.15
N LEU A 140 -4.60 -11.60 4.58
CA LEU A 140 -4.76 -10.71 5.72
C LEU A 140 -5.88 -9.69 5.52
N SER A 141 -5.95 -9.07 4.33
CA SER A 141 -6.89 -7.99 4.06
C SER A 141 -8.32 -8.46 3.83
N ASN A 142 -8.53 -9.61 3.18
CA ASN A 142 -9.86 -10.12 2.84
C ASN A 142 -10.58 -10.76 4.03
N GLY A 143 -9.85 -11.15 5.09
CA GLY A 143 -10.50 -11.61 6.31
C GLY A 143 -11.07 -13.02 6.27
N GLN A 144 -10.64 -13.87 5.33
CA GLN A 144 -11.17 -15.23 5.18
C GLN A 144 -10.07 -16.26 4.89
N GLY A 145 -10.13 -17.38 5.60
CA GLY A 145 -9.30 -18.55 5.41
C GLY A 145 -9.68 -19.39 4.19
N LYS A 146 -8.79 -20.31 3.80
CA LYS A 146 -9.05 -21.23 2.68
C LYS A 146 -10.22 -22.16 3.05
N SER A 147 -11.19 -22.31 2.15
CA SER A 147 -12.26 -23.30 2.31
C SER A 147 -11.68 -24.71 2.29
N ARG A 148 -12.13 -25.58 3.21
CA ARG A 148 -11.65 -26.95 3.34
C ARG A 148 -12.84 -27.90 3.49
N SER A 149 -12.78 -29.06 2.84
CA SER A 149 -13.77 -30.11 3.05
C SER A 149 -13.51 -30.85 4.36
N ARG A 150 -14.58 -31.29 5.02
CA ARG A 150 -14.56 -32.26 6.11
C ARG A 150 -14.36 -33.67 5.54
N ARG A 151 -14.05 -34.64 6.42
CA ARG A 151 -13.92 -36.06 6.03
C ARG A 151 -15.19 -36.64 5.42
N ASP A 152 -16.35 -36.07 5.72
CA ASP A 152 -17.66 -36.46 5.19
C ASP A 152 -18.00 -35.78 3.84
N GLY A 153 -17.07 -35.01 3.25
CA GLY A 153 -17.28 -34.30 1.99
C GLY A 153 -18.02 -32.96 2.12
N SER A 154 -18.57 -32.63 3.29
CA SER A 154 -19.21 -31.33 3.53
C SER A 154 -18.15 -30.22 3.72
N LEU A 155 -18.52 -28.96 3.45
CA LEU A 155 -17.59 -27.84 3.63
C LEU A 155 -17.45 -27.45 5.11
N ARG A 156 -16.21 -27.31 5.59
CA ARG A 156 -15.92 -26.66 6.88
C ARG A 156 -16.07 -25.15 6.70
N ALA A 157 -16.79 -24.51 7.62
CA ALA A 157 -16.86 -23.05 7.67
C ALA A 157 -15.42 -22.48 7.76
N PRO A 158 -15.01 -21.60 6.82
CA PRO A 158 -13.67 -21.02 6.85
C PRO A 158 -13.53 -20.13 8.08
N ALA A 159 -12.31 -20.06 8.62
CA ALA A 159 -12.00 -19.05 9.63
C ALA A 159 -12.18 -17.65 9.02
N THR A 160 -12.74 -16.73 9.80
CA THR A 160 -12.92 -15.33 9.38
C THR A 160 -12.29 -14.39 10.39
N TRP A 161 -11.67 -13.33 9.91
CA TRP A 161 -11.07 -12.29 10.72
C TRP A 161 -11.28 -10.91 10.09
N ARG A 162 -10.98 -9.88 10.86
CA ARG A 162 -10.91 -8.50 10.40
C ARG A 162 -9.71 -7.87 11.08
N VAL A 163 -8.68 -7.60 10.31
CA VAL A 163 -7.38 -7.20 10.84
C VAL A 163 -6.97 -5.90 10.17
N LEU A 164 -6.53 -4.94 11.00
CA LEU A 164 -5.63 -3.89 10.55
C LEU A 164 -4.22 -4.35 10.92
N PHE A 165 -3.28 -4.29 9.97
CA PHE A 165 -1.90 -4.64 10.26
C PHE A 165 -0.95 -3.48 9.91
N VAL A 166 0.08 -3.32 10.73
CA VAL A 166 1.18 -2.38 10.44
C VAL A 166 2.41 -3.22 10.24
N SER A 167 3.11 -2.97 9.14
CA SER A 167 4.32 -3.67 8.77
C SER A 167 5.47 -2.71 8.51
N CYS A 168 6.70 -3.21 8.53
CA CYS A 168 7.84 -2.48 8.00
C CYS A 168 8.81 -3.37 7.22
N GLY A 169 9.66 -2.71 6.42
CA GLY A 169 10.68 -3.36 5.60
C GLY A 169 11.46 -2.36 4.75
N GLU A 170 12.51 -2.84 4.09
CA GLU A 170 13.27 -2.06 3.11
C GLU A 170 12.64 -2.11 1.72
N VAL A 171 12.02 -3.24 1.41
CA VAL A 171 11.27 -3.51 0.17
C VAL A 171 9.77 -3.44 0.44
N GLY A 172 9.01 -3.01 -0.56
CA GLY A 172 7.55 -3.04 -0.53
C GLY A 172 6.99 -4.33 -1.14
N LEU A 173 5.67 -4.51 -1.03
CA LEU A 173 4.96 -5.65 -1.61
C LEU A 173 5.16 -5.74 -3.13
N GLY A 174 5.22 -4.59 -3.81
CA GLY A 174 5.45 -4.53 -5.24
C GLY A 174 6.79 -5.10 -5.67
N ASP A 175 7.84 -4.89 -4.88
CA ASP A 175 9.19 -5.37 -5.21
C ASP A 175 9.27 -6.89 -5.06
N LEU A 176 8.70 -7.43 -3.98
CA LEU A 176 8.61 -8.89 -3.76
C LEU A 176 7.83 -9.58 -4.89
N ILE A 177 6.70 -9.00 -5.30
CA ILE A 177 5.92 -9.55 -6.41
C ILE A 177 6.73 -9.50 -7.73
N ALA A 178 7.46 -8.41 -7.96
CA ALA A 178 8.30 -8.27 -9.16
C ALA A 178 9.47 -9.27 -9.16
N GLU A 179 10.08 -9.54 -8.01
CA GLU A 179 11.15 -10.54 -7.85
C GLU A 179 10.68 -11.96 -8.25
N ALA A 180 9.42 -12.29 -7.95
CA ALA A 180 8.79 -13.54 -8.39
C ALA A 180 8.34 -13.53 -9.87
N GLY A 181 8.64 -12.48 -10.64
CA GLY A 181 8.19 -12.31 -12.02
C GLY A 181 6.70 -11.95 -12.16
N GLY A 182 6.06 -11.59 -11.04
CA GLY A 182 4.67 -11.14 -11.00
C GLY A 182 4.53 -9.64 -11.31
N LYS A 183 3.27 -9.19 -11.37
CA LYS A 183 2.94 -7.77 -11.50
C LYS A 183 1.97 -7.34 -10.41
N LEU A 184 2.31 -6.26 -9.71
CA LEU A 184 1.41 -5.64 -8.75
C LEU A 184 0.19 -5.07 -9.48
N ARG A 185 -1.01 -5.51 -9.08
CA ARG A 185 -2.28 -5.05 -9.63
C ARG A 185 -2.81 -3.93 -8.77
N ALA A 186 -3.52 -3.01 -9.40
CA ALA A 186 -4.23 -1.89 -8.78
C ALA A 186 -5.00 -2.25 -7.48
N GLY A 187 -5.74 -3.37 -7.48
CA GLY A 187 -6.49 -3.81 -6.30
C GLY A 187 -5.64 -4.37 -5.16
N MET A 188 -4.37 -4.74 -5.40
CA MET A 188 -3.42 -5.15 -4.37
C MET A 188 -2.74 -3.95 -3.72
N ASP A 189 -2.40 -2.95 -4.53
CA ASP A 189 -1.69 -1.73 -4.13
C ASP A 189 -2.43 -0.91 -3.06
N VAL A 190 -3.76 -1.07 -2.97
CA VAL A 190 -4.59 -0.41 -1.94
C VAL A 190 -4.85 -1.28 -0.70
N ARG A 191 -4.43 -2.55 -0.70
CA ARG A 191 -4.58 -3.46 0.45
C ARG A 191 -3.45 -3.29 1.44
N LEU A 192 -2.22 -3.21 0.95
CA LEU A 192 -1.03 -2.87 1.75
C LEU A 192 -0.44 -1.56 1.23
N ILE A 193 -0.60 -0.50 2.03
CA ILE A 193 -0.22 0.86 1.64
C ILE A 193 1.25 1.09 2.00
N ASP A 194 2.11 1.30 1.01
CA ASP A 194 3.53 1.60 1.22
C ASP A 194 3.73 3.07 1.64
N VAL A 195 3.75 3.32 2.94
CA VAL A 195 4.01 4.64 3.53
C VAL A 195 5.53 4.85 3.65
N PRO A 196 6.08 5.97 3.16
CA PRO A 196 7.49 6.28 3.37
C PRO A 196 7.83 6.35 4.86
N ALA A 197 8.79 5.53 5.30
CA ALA A 197 9.21 5.47 6.70
C ALA A 197 9.86 6.80 7.13
N GLU A 198 10.66 7.41 6.25
CA GLU A 198 11.34 8.66 6.57
C GLU A 198 10.36 9.84 6.61
N ALA A 199 10.46 10.65 7.66
CA ALA A 199 9.62 11.83 7.89
C ALA A 199 10.16 13.10 7.19
N GLY A 200 11.26 12.99 6.43
CA GLY A 200 11.82 14.07 5.62
C GLY A 200 12.75 15.04 6.36
N ALA A 201 13.03 14.85 7.65
CA ALA A 201 13.93 15.69 8.44
C ALA A 201 15.37 15.11 8.56
N GLY A 202 15.71 14.07 7.80
CA GLY A 202 17.02 13.39 7.89
C GLY A 202 17.20 12.55 9.17
N THR A 203 16.14 12.40 9.95
CA THR A 203 16.10 11.78 11.29
C THR A 203 15.35 10.44 11.29
N GLY A 204 15.26 9.78 10.13
CA GLY A 204 14.49 8.55 9.96
C GLY A 204 12.98 8.79 10.16
N ILE A 205 12.34 7.97 10.99
CA ILE A 205 10.89 8.04 11.27
C ILE A 205 10.44 9.27 12.07
N PHE A 206 11.37 10.03 12.64
CA PHE A 206 11.05 11.13 13.56
C PHE A 206 10.89 12.44 12.79
N ASP A 207 9.73 13.09 12.93
CA ASP A 207 9.54 14.49 12.51
C ASP A 207 10.23 15.45 13.48
N ARG A 208 10.31 15.07 14.77
CA ARG A 208 10.93 15.85 15.84
C ARG A 208 11.63 14.94 16.84
N ILE A 209 12.85 15.30 17.21
CA ILE A 209 13.60 14.68 18.30
C ILE A 209 13.64 15.65 19.48
N PRO A 210 13.48 15.20 20.73
CA PRO A 210 13.68 16.04 21.91
C PRO A 210 15.09 16.62 22.00
N ASP A 211 15.21 17.83 22.55
CA ASP A 211 16.50 18.51 22.68
C ASP A 211 17.51 17.68 23.48
N GLY A 212 18.75 17.63 22.99
CA GLY A 212 19.83 16.87 23.63
C GLY A 212 19.83 15.36 23.36
N LEU A 213 18.90 14.84 22.56
CA LEU A 213 18.89 13.43 22.16
C LEU A 213 19.27 13.24 20.68
N THR A 214 19.80 12.06 20.38
CA THR A 214 19.93 11.57 18.99
C THR A 214 18.71 10.75 18.59
N ALA A 215 18.51 10.55 17.29
CA ALA A 215 17.43 9.68 16.79
C ALA A 215 17.52 8.26 17.38
N GLY A 216 18.74 7.72 17.49
CA GLY A 216 18.99 6.39 18.06
C GLY A 216 18.63 6.33 19.54
N THR A 217 19.13 7.27 20.35
CA THR A 217 18.83 7.33 21.79
C THR A 217 17.33 7.51 22.05
N PHE A 218 16.65 8.33 21.24
CA PHE A 218 15.21 8.51 21.35
C PHE A 218 14.43 7.24 20.99
N ALA A 219 14.82 6.56 19.90
CA ALA A 219 14.25 5.27 19.51
C ALA A 219 14.41 4.20 20.60
N ASP A 220 15.60 4.08 21.18
CA ASP A 220 15.89 3.10 22.23
C ASP A 220 15.11 3.41 23.50
N GLY A 221 15.03 4.69 23.90
CA GLY A 221 14.20 5.14 25.02
C GLY A 221 12.73 4.75 24.85
N LEU A 222 12.16 4.98 23.65
CA LEU A 222 10.79 4.58 23.33
C LEU A 222 10.58 3.06 23.40
N LYS A 223 11.52 2.26 22.89
CA LYS A 223 11.44 0.78 22.98
C LYS A 223 11.53 0.30 24.43
N VAL A 224 12.40 0.92 25.24
CA VAL A 224 12.51 0.60 26.66
C VAL A 224 11.20 0.95 27.38
N SER A 225 10.62 2.12 27.15
CA SER A 225 9.32 2.49 27.71
C SER A 225 8.22 1.51 27.30
N ALA A 226 8.13 1.17 26.01
CA ALA A 226 7.14 0.22 25.47
C ALA A 226 7.30 -1.21 26.03
N SER A 227 8.50 -1.62 26.44
CA SER A 227 8.72 -2.93 27.07
C SER A 227 8.49 -2.93 28.59
N ARG A 228 8.39 -1.74 29.21
CA ARG A 228 8.09 -1.58 30.64
C ARG A 228 6.63 -1.26 30.90
N HIS A 229 5.98 -0.59 29.97
CA HIS A 229 4.58 -0.19 30.05
C HIS A 229 3.87 -0.72 28.80
N TYR A 230 2.98 -1.70 28.97
CA TYR A 230 2.23 -2.29 27.87
C TYR A 230 0.94 -2.98 28.33
N GLY A 231 0.03 -3.23 27.38
CA GLY A 231 -1.19 -4.01 27.57
C GLY A 231 -2.27 -3.34 28.43
N THR A 232 -2.08 -2.08 28.82
CA THR A 232 -3.02 -1.31 29.64
C THR A 232 -3.92 -0.39 28.81
N ALA A 233 -3.43 0.08 27.65
CA ALA A 233 -4.16 1.03 26.80
C ALA A 233 -5.35 0.41 26.07
N PHE A 234 -5.21 -0.81 25.53
CA PHE A 234 -6.29 -1.45 24.78
C PHE A 234 -7.51 -1.78 25.66
N PRO A 235 -7.39 -2.42 26.84
CA PRO A 235 -8.54 -2.65 27.71
C PRO A 235 -9.24 -1.36 28.14
N ALA A 236 -8.49 -0.31 28.47
CA ALA A 236 -9.04 0.98 28.84
C ALA A 236 -9.82 1.64 27.68
N PHE A 237 -9.24 1.62 26.48
CA PHE A 237 -9.93 2.10 25.27
C PHE A 237 -11.22 1.32 24.99
N LEU A 238 -11.18 -0.01 25.07
CA LEU A 238 -12.36 -0.85 24.86
C LEU A 238 -13.46 -0.58 25.89
N GLN A 239 -13.10 -0.38 27.16
CA GLN A 239 -14.07 -0.07 28.21
C GLN A 239 -14.82 1.23 27.89
N CYS A 240 -14.11 2.27 27.46
CA CYS A 240 -14.73 3.51 27.00
C CYS A 240 -15.57 3.29 25.73
N LEU A 241 -15.03 2.59 24.74
CA LEU A 241 -15.69 2.34 23.45
C LEU A 241 -17.01 1.58 23.61
N VAL A 242 -17.06 0.55 24.46
CA VAL A 242 -18.28 -0.23 24.71
C VAL A 242 -19.32 0.60 25.49
N THR A 243 -18.87 1.45 26.40
CA THR A 243 -19.75 2.33 27.18
C THR A 243 -20.37 3.44 26.32
N ASP A 244 -19.63 3.96 25.34
CA ASP A 244 -20.04 5.06 24.45
C ASP A 244 -20.31 4.60 23.00
N LEU A 245 -20.74 3.34 22.82
CA LEU A 245 -20.71 2.63 21.53
C LEU A 245 -21.44 3.35 20.39
N GLU A 246 -22.66 3.83 20.61
CA GLU A 246 -23.46 4.47 19.55
C GLU A 246 -22.90 5.85 19.16
N ARG A 247 -22.40 6.62 20.12
CA ARG A 247 -21.76 7.90 19.85
C ARG A 247 -20.42 7.70 19.14
N ALA A 248 -19.61 6.75 19.60
CA ALA A 248 -18.36 6.37 18.97
C ALA A 248 -18.58 5.90 17.53
N ARG A 249 -19.59 5.04 17.29
CA ARG A 249 -19.96 4.57 15.95
C ARG A 249 -20.34 5.72 15.03
N ARG A 250 -21.15 6.67 15.51
CA ARG A 250 -21.54 7.85 14.73
C ARG A 250 -20.31 8.71 14.41
N PHE A 251 -19.51 9.02 15.43
CA PHE A 251 -18.28 9.80 15.29
C PHE A 251 -17.31 9.16 14.28
N LEU A 252 -17.08 7.86 14.38
CA LEU A 252 -16.19 7.14 13.47
C LEU A 252 -16.71 7.18 12.03
N ARG A 253 -18.00 6.96 11.79
CA ARG A 253 -18.57 6.98 10.43
C ARG A 253 -18.54 8.38 9.82
N GLU A 254 -19.13 9.35 10.50
CA GLU A 254 -19.23 10.73 10.00
C GLU A 254 -17.85 11.39 9.89
N GLY A 255 -16.99 11.16 10.88
CA GLY A 255 -15.61 11.66 10.91
C GLY A 255 -14.77 11.05 9.79
N THR A 256 -14.83 9.73 9.60
CA THR A 256 -14.11 9.06 8.51
C THR A 256 -14.56 9.58 7.15
N ASP A 257 -15.86 9.70 6.91
CA ASP A 257 -16.39 10.21 5.64
C ASP A 257 -16.00 11.67 5.38
N LYS A 258 -16.06 12.52 6.42
CA LYS A 258 -15.61 13.91 6.35
C LYS A 258 -14.12 14.00 6.03
N LEU A 259 -13.27 13.36 6.83
CA LEU A 259 -11.82 13.41 6.67
C LEU A 259 -11.38 12.80 5.33
N THR A 260 -12.04 11.73 4.86
CA THR A 260 -11.79 11.15 3.52
C THR A 260 -12.02 12.16 2.41
N ARG A 261 -13.12 12.92 2.45
CA ARG A 261 -13.42 13.96 1.45
C ARG A 261 -12.36 15.06 1.47
N GLU A 262 -11.92 15.47 2.64
CA GLU A 262 -10.89 16.50 2.80
C GLU A 262 -9.52 16.02 2.31
N LEU A 263 -9.17 14.75 2.49
CA LEU A 263 -7.92 14.16 1.99
C LEU A 263 -7.90 14.01 0.47
N CYS A 264 -9.03 13.64 -0.13
CA CYS A 264 -9.12 13.34 -1.56
C CYS A 264 -9.35 14.55 -2.48
N GLY A 265 -9.99 15.61 -1.98
CA GLY A 265 -10.58 16.64 -2.86
C GLY A 265 -11.65 16.07 -3.79
N ASN A 266 -11.99 16.81 -4.86
CA ASN A 266 -13.12 16.48 -5.74
C ASN A 266 -12.83 15.37 -6.77
N ASP A 267 -11.58 15.16 -7.21
CA ASP A 267 -11.24 14.30 -8.37
C ASP A 267 -10.23 13.17 -8.07
N SER A 268 -10.26 12.59 -6.86
CA SER A 268 -9.39 11.43 -6.57
C SER A 268 -9.92 10.14 -7.18
N ALA A 269 -9.03 9.38 -7.83
CA ALA A 269 -9.33 8.02 -8.31
C ALA A 269 -9.85 7.12 -7.17
N GLY A 270 -10.69 6.13 -7.50
CA GLY A 270 -11.31 5.24 -6.50
C GLY A 270 -10.31 4.52 -5.59
N GLN A 271 -9.08 4.29 -6.06
CA GLN A 271 -7.99 3.73 -5.27
C GLN A 271 -7.50 4.68 -4.18
N VAL A 272 -7.30 5.96 -4.53
CA VAL A 272 -6.86 7.00 -3.59
C VAL A 272 -7.94 7.21 -2.51
N ARG A 273 -9.22 7.17 -2.89
CA ARG A 273 -10.33 7.24 -1.92
C ARG A 273 -10.33 6.09 -0.92
N ARG A 274 -10.03 4.85 -1.35
CA ARG A 274 -9.92 3.71 -0.41
C ARG A 274 -8.77 3.89 0.58
N VAL A 275 -7.63 4.37 0.10
CA VAL A 275 -6.47 4.65 0.96
C VAL A 275 -6.77 5.79 1.93
N ALA A 276 -7.34 6.90 1.43
CA ALA A 276 -7.76 8.02 2.25
C ALA A 276 -8.77 7.60 3.33
N SER A 277 -9.74 6.73 3.01
CA SER A 277 -10.70 6.19 3.98
C SER A 277 -10.02 5.43 5.12
N ARG A 278 -8.97 4.65 4.83
CA ARG A 278 -8.21 3.94 5.88
C ARG A 278 -7.44 4.90 6.77
N PHE A 279 -6.74 5.87 6.16
CA PHE A 279 -6.07 6.92 6.91
C PHE A 279 -7.07 7.70 7.77
N ALA A 280 -8.22 8.10 7.20
CA ALA A 280 -9.25 8.82 7.91
C ALA A 280 -9.77 8.06 9.13
N LEU A 281 -10.05 6.76 9.00
CA LEU A 281 -10.42 5.92 10.15
C LEU A 281 -9.33 5.92 11.22
N ILE A 282 -8.06 5.80 10.83
CA ILE A 282 -6.92 5.81 11.76
C ILE A 282 -6.88 7.14 12.52
N GLY A 283 -6.97 8.26 11.82
CA GLY A 283 -7.02 9.60 12.42
C GLY A 283 -8.19 9.75 13.40
N CYS A 284 -9.40 9.35 13.00
CA CYS A 284 -10.58 9.42 13.86
C CYS A 284 -10.46 8.50 15.09
N ALA A 285 -9.96 7.27 14.94
CA ALA A 285 -9.77 6.37 16.07
C ALA A 285 -8.72 6.89 17.06
N GLY A 286 -7.63 7.49 16.57
CA GLY A 286 -6.65 8.18 17.40
C GLY A 286 -7.27 9.37 18.14
N ALA A 287 -8.07 10.21 17.45
CA ALA A 287 -8.79 11.32 18.07
C ALA A 287 -9.80 10.85 19.14
N LEU A 288 -10.48 9.72 18.90
CA LEU A 288 -11.38 9.11 19.87
C LEU A 288 -10.62 8.62 21.12
N ALA A 289 -9.47 7.95 20.92
CA ALA A 289 -8.61 7.53 22.03
C ALA A 289 -8.09 8.72 22.84
N THR A 290 -7.77 9.85 22.18
CA THR A 290 -7.45 11.11 22.86
C THR A 290 -8.62 11.66 23.66
N ALA A 291 -9.83 11.68 23.09
CA ALA A 291 -11.04 12.14 23.77
C ALA A 291 -11.41 11.30 25.00
N TYR A 292 -11.10 10.00 24.99
CA TYR A 292 -11.23 9.11 26.14
C TYR A 292 -10.09 9.25 27.16
N GLY A 293 -9.13 10.15 26.95
CA GLY A 293 -8.00 10.34 27.84
C GLY A 293 -7.00 9.19 27.82
N ILE A 294 -6.92 8.41 26.74
CA ILE A 294 -5.98 7.28 26.65
C ILE A 294 -4.58 7.76 26.25
N THR A 295 -4.48 8.67 25.27
CA THR A 295 -3.18 9.03 24.66
C THR A 295 -2.50 10.23 25.30
N GLY A 296 -3.26 11.16 25.87
CA GLY A 296 -2.72 12.43 26.39
C GLY A 296 -2.20 13.38 25.31
N TRP A 297 -2.59 13.20 24.05
CA TRP A 297 -2.28 14.11 22.94
C TRP A 297 -3.19 15.33 22.94
N ASP A 298 -2.76 16.38 22.24
CA ASP A 298 -3.62 17.51 21.92
C ASP A 298 -4.69 17.13 20.91
N GLN A 299 -5.82 17.85 20.95
CA GLN A 299 -6.87 17.68 19.95
C GLN A 299 -6.31 17.93 18.53
N GLY A 300 -6.69 17.03 17.61
CA GLY A 300 -6.25 17.05 16.22
C GLY A 300 -4.86 16.45 15.95
N GLU A 301 -4.11 15.98 16.96
CA GLU A 301 -2.78 15.40 16.75
C GLU A 301 -2.81 14.16 15.83
N ALA A 302 -3.74 13.24 16.10
CA ALA A 302 -3.93 12.05 15.28
C ALA A 302 -4.32 12.38 13.84
N GLU A 303 -5.16 13.40 13.64
CA GLU A 303 -5.58 13.86 12.31
C GLU A 303 -4.41 14.51 11.55
N ARG A 304 -3.62 15.36 12.20
CA ARG A 304 -2.43 15.98 11.60
C ARG A 304 -1.41 14.95 11.15
N ALA A 305 -1.09 13.98 12.02
CA ALA A 305 -0.17 12.90 11.70
C ALA A 305 -0.66 12.06 10.51
N THR A 306 -1.95 11.70 10.51
CA THR A 306 -2.60 10.95 9.43
C THR A 306 -2.56 11.71 8.11
N ARG A 307 -2.89 13.00 8.10
CA ARG A 307 -2.81 13.85 6.90
C ARG A 307 -1.39 13.92 6.36
N ARG A 308 -0.40 14.07 7.24
CA ARG A 308 1.01 14.10 6.84
C ARG A 308 1.43 12.78 6.19
N CYS A 309 1.16 11.65 6.82
CA CYS A 309 1.52 10.35 6.27
C CYS A 309 0.75 10.02 4.97
N PHE A 310 -0.51 10.43 4.86
CA PHE A 310 -1.27 10.30 3.61
C PHE A 310 -0.66 11.15 2.49
N SER A 311 -0.28 12.40 2.79
CA SER A 311 0.39 13.28 1.83
C SER A 311 1.72 12.70 1.36
N ASP A 312 2.53 12.17 2.28
CA ASP A 312 3.81 11.55 1.94
C ASP A 312 3.63 10.29 1.08
N TRP A 313 2.61 9.47 1.37
CA TRP A 313 2.20 8.35 0.53
C TRP A 313 1.74 8.82 -0.87
N LEU A 314 0.90 9.85 -0.93
CA LEU A 314 0.37 10.38 -2.19
C LEU A 314 1.49 10.93 -3.09
N ASN A 315 2.46 11.61 -2.49
CA ASN A 315 3.65 12.12 -3.17
C ASN A 315 4.52 10.96 -3.68
N ALA A 316 4.80 9.95 -2.85
CA ALA A 316 5.57 8.77 -3.25
C ALA A 316 4.89 7.94 -4.35
N ARG A 317 3.54 7.93 -4.37
CA ARG A 317 2.73 7.32 -5.43
C ARG A 317 2.81 8.10 -6.76
N GLY A 318 3.18 9.37 -6.73
CA GLY A 318 3.22 10.27 -7.88
C GLY A 318 1.94 11.09 -8.10
N GLY A 319 1.02 11.15 -7.12
CA GLY A 319 -0.19 12.00 -7.16
C GLY A 319 -1.53 11.25 -7.07
N ASN A 320 -2.62 12.00 -7.27
CA ASN A 320 -4.03 11.60 -7.10
C ASN A 320 -4.65 10.80 -8.26
N GLY A 321 -3.93 10.65 -9.37
CA GLY A 321 -4.34 9.85 -10.53
C GLY A 321 -4.18 8.34 -10.33
N GLU A 322 -4.72 7.56 -11.27
CA GLU A 322 -4.52 6.12 -11.32
C GLU A 322 -3.07 5.78 -11.71
N ARG A 323 -2.41 4.90 -10.95
CA ARG A 323 -1.02 4.49 -11.20
C ARG A 323 -0.87 3.74 -12.52
N GLU A 324 -1.86 2.92 -12.85
CA GLU A 324 -1.81 2.02 -14.01
C GLU A 324 -1.75 2.78 -15.35
N PRO A 325 -2.58 3.81 -15.63
CA PRO A 325 -2.41 4.68 -16.79
C PRO A 325 -1.04 5.34 -16.89
N ARG A 326 -0.48 5.83 -15.77
CA ARG A 326 0.85 6.46 -15.77
C ARG A 326 1.96 5.48 -16.15
N GLU A 327 1.92 4.29 -15.57
CA GLU A 327 2.87 3.23 -15.86
C GLU A 327 2.76 2.73 -17.32
N MET A 328 1.55 2.74 -17.90
CA MET A 328 1.35 2.44 -19.33
C MET A 328 2.07 3.47 -20.22
N VAL A 329 1.95 4.77 -19.92
CA VAL A 329 2.64 5.84 -20.68
C VAL A 329 4.16 5.72 -20.52
N LYS A 330 4.64 5.56 -19.28
CA LYS A 330 6.08 5.38 -18.99
C LYS A 330 6.68 4.15 -19.69
N ALA A 331 5.96 3.03 -19.74
CA ALA A 331 6.43 1.84 -20.44
C ALA A 331 6.65 2.10 -21.94
N VAL A 332 5.78 2.89 -22.56
CA VAL A 332 5.90 3.28 -23.97
C VAL A 332 7.07 4.25 -24.15
N GLN A 333 7.22 5.25 -23.28
CA GLN A 333 8.35 6.20 -23.30
C GLN A 333 9.70 5.49 -23.15
N LEU A 334 9.83 4.65 -22.12
CA LEU A 334 11.05 3.87 -21.85
C LEU A 334 11.41 2.95 -23.01
N PHE A 335 10.41 2.31 -23.64
CA PHE A 335 10.67 1.50 -24.83
C PHE A 335 11.26 2.32 -25.98
N ILE A 336 10.76 3.54 -26.21
CA ILE A 336 11.28 4.43 -27.26
C ILE A 336 12.72 4.84 -26.94
N GLU A 337 12.99 5.25 -25.70
CA GLU A 337 14.31 5.69 -25.22
C GLU A 337 15.35 4.57 -25.34
N LEU A 338 15.07 3.38 -24.79
CA LEU A 338 16.00 2.24 -24.79
C LEU A 338 16.36 1.74 -26.19
N HIS A 339 15.47 1.92 -27.17
CA HIS A 339 15.67 1.40 -28.53
C HIS A 339 16.10 2.49 -29.53
N SER A 340 16.24 3.74 -29.08
CA SER A 340 16.49 4.93 -29.90
C SER A 340 17.76 4.86 -30.77
N GLU A 341 18.83 4.21 -30.28
CA GLU A 341 20.14 4.21 -30.96
C GLU A 341 20.44 2.93 -31.77
N GLY A 342 19.73 1.81 -31.55
CA GLY A 342 20.11 0.50 -32.10
C GLY A 342 19.15 -0.18 -33.08
N ARG A 343 17.84 0.14 -33.04
CA ARG A 343 16.81 -0.52 -33.89
C ARG A 343 16.14 0.40 -34.90
N PHE A 344 16.46 1.68 -34.90
CA PHE A 344 15.94 2.66 -35.86
C PHE A 344 16.97 2.92 -36.96
N SER A 345 16.84 2.26 -38.11
CA SER A 345 17.66 2.63 -39.27
C SER A 345 17.18 3.94 -39.87
N PRO A 346 18.09 4.88 -40.23
CA PRO A 346 17.72 6.08 -40.94
C PRO A 346 17.11 5.72 -42.29
N ALA A 347 15.85 6.12 -42.50
CA ALA A 347 15.19 6.02 -43.80
C ALA A 347 15.83 7.03 -44.77
N GLY A 348 16.91 6.63 -45.44
CA GLY A 348 17.54 7.44 -46.48
C GLY A 348 19.05 7.22 -46.64
N ARG A 349 19.44 6.09 -47.22
CA ARG A 349 20.59 6.04 -48.14
C ARG A 349 20.13 5.28 -49.36
N ALA A 350 19.66 6.02 -50.36
CA ALA A 350 19.64 5.53 -51.73
C ALA A 350 21.08 5.69 -52.24
N GLY A 351 21.71 4.58 -52.61
CA GLY A 351 23.08 4.55 -53.13
C GLY A 351 24.09 3.95 -52.15
N ASP A 352 24.00 2.64 -51.92
CA ASP A 352 25.21 1.81 -51.86
C ASP A 352 24.81 0.33 -52.03
N ASP A 353 25.13 -0.23 -53.19
CA ASP A 353 24.74 -1.55 -53.69
C ASP A 353 25.53 -2.72 -53.08
N ARG A 354 25.80 -2.72 -51.77
CA ARG A 354 26.50 -3.84 -51.11
C ARG A 354 25.99 -4.15 -49.71
N ALA A 355 24.77 -4.65 -49.62
CA ALA A 355 24.32 -5.47 -48.48
C ALA A 355 23.20 -6.43 -48.94
N GLN A 356 23.54 -7.37 -49.82
CA GLN A 356 22.69 -8.52 -50.05
C GLN A 356 22.70 -9.41 -48.80
N ASN A 357 21.49 -9.85 -48.42
CA ASN A 357 21.23 -11.07 -47.65
C ASN A 357 21.31 -11.02 -46.12
N THR A 358 20.45 -10.21 -45.49
CA THR A 358 19.97 -10.55 -44.13
C THR A 358 18.50 -10.15 -44.00
N LYS A 359 17.60 -11.13 -43.80
CA LYS A 359 16.18 -10.88 -43.54
C LYS A 359 16.05 -9.87 -42.39
N PRO A 360 15.53 -8.66 -42.61
CA PRO A 360 15.51 -7.66 -41.56
C PRO A 360 14.39 -8.03 -40.57
N ARG A 361 14.77 -8.46 -39.35
CA ARG A 361 13.92 -8.33 -38.16
C ARG A 361 13.78 -6.83 -37.84
N ARG A 362 13.06 -6.09 -38.69
CA ARG A 362 12.81 -4.64 -38.59
C ARG A 362 11.67 -4.41 -37.59
N VAL A 363 12.01 -3.93 -36.40
CA VAL A 363 11.10 -3.83 -35.24
C VAL A 363 10.48 -2.44 -35.08
N SER A 364 11.03 -1.38 -35.69
CA SER A 364 10.47 -0.03 -35.58
C SER A 364 10.90 0.87 -36.74
N LEU A 365 10.02 1.81 -37.12
CA LEU A 365 10.25 2.76 -38.21
C LEU A 365 10.16 4.18 -37.63
N ARG A 366 11.29 4.90 -37.58
CA ARG A 366 11.34 6.37 -37.45
C ARG A 366 12.16 6.92 -38.62
N GLY A 367 11.60 7.87 -39.36
CA GLY A 367 12.34 8.59 -40.40
C GLY A 367 13.34 9.57 -39.79
N ARG A 368 14.47 9.84 -40.45
CA ARG A 368 15.47 10.82 -39.98
C ARG A 368 14.93 12.26 -40.12
N ILE A 369 15.15 13.04 -39.07
CA ILE A 369 15.28 14.50 -38.92
C ILE A 369 14.40 15.35 -39.86
N GLY A 370 13.34 15.93 -39.28
CA GLY A 370 12.49 16.96 -39.92
C GLY A 370 10.99 16.62 -39.99
N THR A 371 10.58 15.38 -39.77
CA THR A 371 9.16 14.99 -39.65
C THR A 371 8.98 13.84 -38.66
N ASP A 372 8.48 14.15 -37.47
CA ASP A 372 8.52 13.32 -36.27
C ASP A 372 7.39 12.26 -36.25
N ARG A 373 7.67 11.03 -36.72
CA ARG A 373 6.69 9.92 -36.72
C ARG A 373 7.29 8.66 -36.10
N THR A 374 6.85 8.30 -34.90
CA THR A 374 7.20 7.03 -34.25
C THR A 374 6.17 5.97 -34.63
N LEU A 375 6.59 4.95 -35.39
CA LEU A 375 5.73 3.84 -35.82
C LEU A 375 6.16 2.54 -35.14
N VAL A 376 5.20 1.84 -34.52
CA VAL A 376 5.40 0.58 -33.83
C VAL A 376 4.60 -0.53 -34.51
N LEU A 377 5.25 -1.65 -34.81
CA LEU A 377 4.58 -2.80 -35.43
C LEU A 377 3.65 -3.52 -34.44
N PRO A 378 2.53 -4.11 -34.87
CA PRO A 378 1.57 -4.73 -33.97
C PRO A 378 2.13 -5.87 -33.13
N ASN A 379 3.08 -6.64 -33.66
CA ASN A 379 3.70 -7.71 -32.87
C ASN A 379 4.55 -7.11 -31.73
N VAL A 380 5.42 -6.16 -32.06
CA VAL A 380 6.28 -5.43 -31.13
C VAL A 380 5.46 -4.68 -30.08
N TRP A 381 4.36 -4.06 -30.50
CA TRP A 381 3.40 -3.41 -29.62
C TRP A 381 2.90 -4.36 -28.53
N ARG A 382 2.51 -5.58 -28.90
CA ARG A 382 1.97 -6.57 -27.96
C ARG A 382 3.05 -7.24 -27.11
N THR A 383 4.17 -7.63 -27.70
CA THR A 383 5.17 -8.50 -27.05
C THR A 383 6.24 -7.74 -26.30
N GLU A 384 6.54 -6.49 -26.70
CA GLU A 384 7.63 -5.69 -26.15
C GLU A 384 7.10 -4.41 -25.50
N VAL A 385 6.38 -3.56 -26.24
CA VAL A 385 5.94 -2.24 -25.73
C VAL A 385 4.91 -2.38 -24.60
N CYS A 386 3.88 -3.19 -24.82
CA CYS A 386 2.82 -3.42 -23.83
C CYS A 386 3.11 -4.62 -22.93
N LYS A 387 4.37 -5.05 -22.81
CA LYS A 387 4.71 -6.22 -22.00
C LYS A 387 4.21 -6.02 -20.56
N GLY A 388 3.34 -6.92 -20.12
CA GLY A 388 2.71 -6.86 -18.80
C GLY A 388 1.46 -5.96 -18.69
N PHE A 389 1.01 -5.32 -19.78
CA PHE A 389 -0.25 -4.54 -19.84
C PHE A 389 -1.18 -5.10 -20.92
N ASP A 390 -2.48 -4.80 -20.84
CA ASP A 390 -3.40 -5.09 -21.95
C ASP A 390 -3.11 -4.13 -23.13
N PRO A 391 -2.73 -4.63 -24.31
CA PRO A 391 -2.32 -3.76 -25.43
C PRO A 391 -3.42 -2.85 -25.96
N SER A 392 -4.70 -3.21 -25.75
CA SER A 392 -5.84 -2.41 -26.17
C SER A 392 -6.14 -1.29 -25.17
N ALA A 393 -5.98 -1.56 -23.87
CA ALA A 393 -6.09 -0.57 -22.81
C ALA A 393 -5.00 0.51 -22.96
N VAL A 394 -3.75 0.12 -23.22
CA VAL A 394 -2.65 1.07 -23.49
C VAL A 394 -2.99 1.94 -24.71
N ALA A 395 -3.43 1.32 -25.81
CA ALA A 395 -3.75 2.05 -27.03
C ALA A 395 -4.92 3.03 -26.82
N ARG A 396 -5.97 2.61 -26.11
CA ARG A 396 -7.12 3.45 -25.78
C ARG A 396 -6.70 4.66 -24.96
N LEU A 397 -5.94 4.44 -23.89
CA LEU A 397 -5.43 5.52 -23.03
C LEU A 397 -4.61 6.54 -23.83
N LEU A 398 -3.71 6.07 -24.69
CA LEU A 398 -2.89 6.98 -25.49
C LEU A 398 -3.72 7.75 -26.52
N VAL A 399 -4.79 7.16 -27.08
CA VAL A 399 -5.73 7.89 -27.94
C VAL A 399 -6.47 8.96 -27.15
N GLU A 400 -6.99 8.63 -25.96
CA GLU A 400 -7.68 9.58 -25.07
C GLU A 400 -6.79 10.76 -24.70
N ARG A 401 -5.48 10.53 -24.54
CA ARG A 401 -4.48 11.58 -24.23
C ARG A 401 -3.87 12.24 -25.47
N GLY A 402 -4.31 11.90 -26.68
CA GLY A 402 -3.74 12.44 -27.92
C GLY A 402 -2.28 12.02 -28.20
N LEU A 403 -1.79 11.00 -27.49
CA LEU A 403 -0.44 10.46 -27.59
C LEU A 403 -0.32 9.33 -28.62
N LEU A 404 -1.45 8.78 -29.08
CA LEU A 404 -1.54 7.84 -30.20
C LEU A 404 -2.50 8.39 -31.26
N ILE A 405 -2.08 8.32 -32.52
CA ILE A 405 -2.84 8.83 -33.66
C ILE A 405 -3.63 7.67 -34.29
N PRO A 406 -4.96 7.59 -34.11
CA PRO A 406 -5.77 6.50 -34.62
C PRO A 406 -5.87 6.50 -36.15
N GLY A 407 -6.41 5.41 -36.70
CA GLY A 407 -6.82 5.31 -38.10
C GLY A 407 -8.10 6.09 -38.40
N SER A 408 -8.41 6.26 -39.68
CA SER A 408 -9.58 7.02 -40.16
C SER A 408 -10.93 6.47 -39.69
N SER A 409 -10.99 5.19 -39.34
CA SER A 409 -12.19 4.49 -38.82
C SER A 409 -12.22 4.38 -37.29
N GLY A 410 -11.33 5.07 -36.57
CA GLY A 410 -11.25 4.98 -35.10
C GLY A 410 -10.50 3.76 -34.57
N GLU A 411 -9.97 2.91 -35.43
CA GLU A 411 -9.09 1.81 -35.04
C GLU A 411 -7.76 2.34 -34.46
N PHE A 412 -7.22 1.68 -33.43
CA PHE A 412 -5.93 2.04 -32.84
C PHE A 412 -4.74 1.86 -33.79
N GLN A 413 -4.87 0.97 -34.76
CA GLN A 413 -3.85 0.72 -35.78
C GLN A 413 -4.23 1.44 -37.07
N ARG A 414 -3.21 1.85 -37.83
CA ARG A 414 -3.39 2.50 -39.12
C ARG A 414 -2.42 1.96 -40.16
N SER A 415 -2.80 2.06 -41.42
CA SER A 415 -1.93 1.73 -42.54
C SER A 415 -1.02 2.92 -42.84
N GLU A 416 0.29 2.73 -42.71
CA GLU A 416 1.29 3.75 -43.05
C GLU A 416 2.23 3.20 -44.12
N ARG A 417 2.68 4.07 -45.02
CA ARG A 417 3.59 3.71 -46.09
C ARG A 417 5.03 3.80 -45.60
N VAL A 418 5.78 2.72 -45.74
CA VAL A 418 7.17 2.64 -45.31
C VAL A 418 8.07 3.30 -46.36
N LYS A 419 8.77 4.38 -45.98
CA LYS A 419 9.76 5.03 -46.84
C LYS A 419 10.88 4.04 -47.19
N GLY A 420 11.14 3.84 -48.47
CA GLY A 420 12.21 2.98 -49.00
C GLY A 420 11.73 1.66 -49.61
N THR A 421 10.63 1.06 -49.14
CA THR A 421 10.06 -0.17 -49.74
C THR A 421 8.77 0.08 -50.52
N GLY A 422 8.07 1.18 -50.23
CA GLY A 422 6.80 1.52 -50.88
C GLY A 422 5.60 0.71 -50.40
N GLU A 423 5.83 -0.31 -49.56
CA GLU A 423 4.81 -1.15 -48.94
C GLU A 423 4.00 -0.42 -47.88
N LYS A 424 2.72 -0.79 -47.75
CA LYS A 424 1.83 -0.34 -46.69
C LYS A 424 1.86 -1.36 -45.56
N VAL A 425 2.15 -0.90 -44.35
CA VAL A 425 2.21 -1.76 -43.15
C VAL A 425 1.23 -1.22 -42.11
N ARG A 426 0.54 -2.14 -41.41
CA ARG A 426 -0.29 -1.79 -40.26
C ARG A 426 0.59 -1.52 -39.06
N VAL A 427 0.42 -0.35 -38.44
CA VAL A 427 1.26 0.13 -37.33
C VAL A 427 0.42 0.90 -36.31
N TYR A 428 0.93 0.98 -35.09
CA TYR A 428 0.55 1.99 -34.12
C TYR A 428 1.41 3.23 -34.35
N ARG A 429 0.78 4.40 -34.49
CA ARG A 429 1.49 5.67 -34.71
C ARG A 429 1.42 6.52 -33.46
N LEU A 430 2.55 6.76 -32.82
CA LEU A 430 2.63 7.62 -31.66
C LEU A 430 2.78 9.08 -32.09
N ALA A 431 2.24 9.99 -31.28
CA ALA A 431 2.40 11.42 -31.45
C ALA A 431 3.85 11.85 -31.17
N ALA A 432 4.27 12.98 -31.73
CA ALA A 432 5.61 13.54 -31.55
C ALA A 432 5.91 13.80 -30.06
N GLY A 433 4.95 14.40 -29.34
CA GLY A 433 5.08 14.73 -27.93
C GLY A 433 4.94 13.55 -26.96
N ILE A 434 5.00 12.29 -27.41
CA ILE A 434 4.92 11.13 -26.50
C ILE A 434 6.05 11.13 -25.46
N LEU A 435 7.25 11.60 -25.82
CA LEU A 435 8.40 11.63 -24.91
C LEU A 435 8.32 12.79 -23.91
N ASP A 436 7.68 13.90 -24.28
CA ASP A 436 7.57 15.09 -23.44
C ASP A 436 6.26 15.13 -22.62
N ALA A 437 5.37 14.14 -22.83
CA ALA A 437 4.09 14.08 -22.14
C ALA A 437 4.26 13.66 -20.67
N GLU A 438 3.58 14.37 -19.77
CA GLU A 438 3.46 13.96 -18.37
C GLU A 438 2.72 12.61 -18.27
N ALA A 439 3.31 11.70 -17.51
CA ALA A 439 2.81 10.35 -17.30
C ALA A 439 1.55 10.29 -16.41
#